data_AF-A0A2M7G459-F1
#
_entry.id   AF-A0A2M7G459-F1
#
_cell.length_a   1.000
_cell.length_b   1.000
_cell.length_c   1.000
_cell.angle_alpha   90.00
_cell.angle_beta   90.00
_cell.angle_gamma   90.00
#
_symmetry.space_group_name_H-M   'P 1'
#
loop_
_entity.id
_entity.type
_entity.pdbx_description
1 polymer ?
#
loop_
_entity_poly.entity_id
_entity_poly.type
_entity_poly.pdbx_seq_one_letter_code
_entity_poly.pdbx_strand_id
1 'polypeptide(L)'
;MNNIVVTILGLAQFFLLQSAFATPTSNLEHSSLPTHATHSEAEPPTEKLQLAYRDIRQNRSDDLALIDQQRLADALRSPSLTEIQQGALLRVGQQGPAVKEVKTLLKRLGYPVLLNEHFDRETLNFIGQFQEKHQLVQAQSHYWGIVGPETLDKLKKTASLGLYNARMGVALVNYSRSHVIGTERYCYRFVADAIHSVTEPFLEGYHAYMAADYLAKNRHFQEIFPSLDHLEKLPAGAIVVWGKGHSRSGHISIADGQGNEISDHIRPQMLSHYGGASYRVFLPVETQNTL
;
A
#
# COMPACT_ATOMS: atom_id res chain seq x y z
N MET A 1 -17.88 43.73 14.11
CA MET A 1 -19.30 43.64 13.67
C MET A 1 -19.43 42.43 12.77
N ASN A 2 -20.41 41.57 13.10
CA ASN A 2 -20.98 40.43 12.37
C ASN A 2 -20.16 39.14 12.22
N ASN A 3 -20.28 38.30 13.25
CA ASN A 3 -20.18 36.84 13.19
C ASN A 3 -21.52 36.25 12.69
N ILE A 4 -21.48 35.26 11.79
CA ILE A 4 -22.63 34.40 11.48
C ILE A 4 -22.30 33.00 11.99
N VAL A 5 -23.05 32.59 13.02
CA VAL A 5 -23.10 31.24 13.58
C VAL A 5 -24.27 30.53 12.88
N VAL A 6 -24.02 29.38 12.25
CA VAL A 6 -25.08 28.48 11.78
C VAL A 6 -25.02 27.20 12.60
N THR A 7 -25.99 27.05 13.48
CA THR A 7 -26.27 25.86 14.29
C THR A 7 -27.17 24.92 13.48
N ILE A 8 -26.77 23.66 13.29
CA ILE A 8 -27.65 22.61 12.73
C ILE A 8 -27.96 21.61 13.84
N LEU A 9 -29.22 21.63 14.30
CA LEU A 9 -29.82 20.56 15.11
C LEU A 9 -30.25 19.42 14.18
N GLY A 10 -29.76 18.20 14.45
CA GLY A 10 -30.30 16.97 13.88
C GLY A 10 -30.92 16.12 14.99
N LEU A 11 -32.26 16.06 15.01
CA LEU A 11 -33.03 15.13 15.83
C LEU A 11 -32.89 13.70 15.31
N ALA A 12 -32.55 12.75 16.18
CA ALA A 12 -32.68 11.32 15.92
C ALA A 12 -33.85 10.76 16.76
N GLN A 13 -34.90 10.29 16.07
CA GLN A 13 -36.05 9.62 16.66
C GLN A 13 -35.70 8.20 17.11
N PHE A 14 -35.99 7.91 18.38
CA PHE A 14 -36.03 6.58 18.97
C PHE A 14 -37.25 5.80 18.46
N PHE A 15 -37.03 4.61 17.90
CA PHE A 15 -38.07 3.59 17.75
C PHE A 15 -37.77 2.41 18.68
N LEU A 16 -38.63 2.25 19.68
CA LEU A 16 -38.79 1.04 20.50
C LEU A 16 -39.63 0.03 19.71
N LEU A 17 -39.12 -1.18 19.50
CA LEU A 17 -39.96 -2.35 19.28
C LEU A 17 -39.59 -3.44 20.30
N GLN A 18 -40.48 -3.61 21.29
CA GLN A 18 -40.61 -4.84 22.05
C GLN A 18 -41.33 -5.88 21.17
N SER A 19 -40.83 -7.11 21.15
CA SER A 19 -41.66 -8.28 20.88
C SER A 19 -41.22 -9.44 21.76
N ALA A 20 -42.20 -10.22 22.14
CA ALA A 20 -42.23 -11.08 23.31
C ALA A 20 -42.36 -12.56 22.89
N PHE A 21 -42.00 -13.45 23.81
CA PHE A 21 -42.42 -14.85 23.98
C PHE A 21 -42.35 -15.84 22.79
N ALA A 22 -41.58 -16.93 22.95
CA ALA A 22 -42.13 -18.24 23.35
C ALA A 22 -41.07 -19.36 23.16
N THR A 23 -40.83 -20.12 24.21
CA THR A 23 -40.12 -21.41 24.20
C THR A 23 -41.05 -22.53 23.75
N PRO A 24 -40.61 -23.50 22.95
CA PRO A 24 -41.28 -24.79 22.85
C PRO A 24 -40.59 -25.84 23.74
N THR A 25 -41.33 -26.29 24.76
CA THR A 25 -41.15 -27.58 25.43
C THR A 25 -41.88 -28.68 24.65
N SER A 26 -41.21 -29.79 24.35
CA SER A 26 -41.84 -31.08 24.00
C SER A 26 -40.86 -32.19 24.36
N ASN A 27 -41.05 -32.84 25.51
CA ASN A 27 -41.80 -34.09 25.71
C ASN A 27 -41.04 -35.33 25.24
N LEU A 28 -40.60 -36.08 26.25
CA LEU A 28 -40.19 -37.47 26.24
C LEU A 28 -41.37 -38.36 25.84
N GLU A 29 -41.19 -39.23 24.86
CA GLU A 29 -41.97 -40.46 24.73
C GLU A 29 -41.02 -41.65 24.56
N HIS A 30 -41.05 -42.51 25.57
CA HIS A 30 -40.60 -43.90 25.49
C HIS A 30 -41.55 -44.66 24.55
N SER A 31 -41.00 -45.31 23.52
CA SER A 31 -41.72 -46.35 22.79
C SER A 31 -40.84 -47.58 22.61
N SER A 32 -41.42 -48.69 23.02
CA SER A 32 -40.86 -50.02 23.18
C SER A 32 -40.63 -50.71 21.83
N LEU A 33 -39.55 -51.49 21.77
CA LEU A 33 -39.21 -52.46 20.74
C LEU A 33 -40.37 -53.42 20.39
N PRO A 34 -40.39 -53.95 19.15
CA PRO A 34 -40.70 -55.34 18.90
C PRO A 34 -39.48 -56.12 18.41
N THR A 35 -39.17 -57.16 19.16
CA THR A 35 -38.30 -58.30 18.82
C THR A 35 -38.95 -59.20 17.76
N HIS A 36 -38.27 -59.39 16.62
CA HIS A 36 -37.95 -60.69 15.99
C HIS A 36 -37.70 -60.52 14.48
N ALA A 37 -36.48 -60.83 14.04
CA ALA A 37 -36.23 -61.58 12.80
C ALA A 37 -34.77 -62.04 12.78
N THR A 38 -34.61 -63.36 12.86
CA THR A 38 -33.41 -64.13 12.54
C THR A 38 -32.99 -63.89 11.09
N HIS A 39 -31.78 -63.41 10.86
CA HIS A 39 -31.11 -63.55 9.57
C HIS A 39 -29.60 -63.68 9.72
N SER A 40 -29.11 -64.83 9.27
CA SER A 40 -27.80 -65.09 8.66
C SER A 40 -26.56 -64.50 9.35
N GLU A 41 -25.85 -65.37 10.05
CA GLU A 41 -24.43 -65.23 10.37
C GLU A 41 -23.65 -65.01 9.06
N ALA A 42 -23.36 -63.75 8.74
CA ALA A 42 -22.52 -63.39 7.60
C ALA A 42 -21.09 -63.81 7.94
N GLU A 43 -20.47 -64.63 7.08
CA GLU A 43 -19.05 -64.99 7.21
C GLU A 43 -18.21 -63.72 7.41
N PRO A 44 -17.22 -63.74 8.33
CA PRO A 44 -16.35 -62.60 8.55
C PRO A 44 -15.66 -62.25 7.23
N PRO A 45 -15.56 -60.96 6.87
CA PRO A 45 -14.97 -60.57 5.61
C PRO A 45 -13.57 -61.17 5.51
N THR A 46 -13.32 -61.89 4.42
CA THR A 46 -12.03 -62.51 4.15
C THR A 46 -10.90 -61.50 4.32
N GLU A 47 -9.75 -61.94 4.82
CA GLU A 47 -8.61 -61.08 5.18
C GLU A 47 -8.23 -60.10 4.05
N LYS A 48 -8.39 -60.52 2.78
CA LYS A 48 -8.22 -59.67 1.59
C LYS A 48 -9.19 -58.47 1.52
N LEU A 49 -10.46 -58.66 1.87
CA LEU A 49 -11.43 -57.57 1.93
C LEU A 49 -11.11 -56.62 3.09
N GLN A 50 -10.69 -57.15 4.25
CA GLN A 50 -10.30 -56.30 5.39
C GLN A 50 -9.05 -55.45 5.09
N LEU A 51 -8.07 -56.01 4.37
CA LEU A 51 -6.90 -55.28 3.86
C LEU A 51 -7.31 -54.19 2.87
N ALA A 52 -8.13 -54.50 1.86
CA ALA A 52 -8.61 -53.53 0.89
C ALA A 52 -9.42 -52.38 1.54
N TYR A 53 -10.26 -52.68 2.52
CA TYR A 53 -10.99 -51.66 3.28
C TYR A 53 -10.07 -50.77 4.12
N ARG A 54 -8.99 -51.32 4.69
CA ARG A 54 -7.99 -50.55 5.45
C ARG A 54 -7.23 -49.59 4.52
N ASP A 55 -6.75 -50.08 3.37
CA ASP A 55 -6.00 -49.29 2.40
C ASP A 55 -6.83 -48.12 1.82
N ILE A 56 -8.09 -48.35 1.46
CA ILE A 56 -8.99 -47.29 0.96
C ILE A 56 -9.23 -46.21 2.03
N ARG A 57 -9.41 -46.61 3.29
CA ARG A 57 -9.67 -45.69 4.39
C ARG A 57 -8.45 -44.81 4.69
N GLN A 58 -7.26 -45.40 4.59
CA GLN A 58 -5.99 -44.75 4.86
C GLN A 58 -5.60 -43.78 3.74
N ASN A 59 -5.75 -44.19 2.47
CA ASN A 59 -5.54 -43.30 1.33
C ASN A 59 -6.49 -42.08 1.36
N ARG A 60 -7.76 -42.28 1.73
CA ARG A 60 -8.73 -41.18 1.84
C ARG A 60 -8.43 -40.21 3.00
N SER A 61 -7.85 -40.69 4.10
CA SER A 61 -7.41 -39.79 5.18
C SER A 61 -6.19 -38.98 4.77
N ASP A 62 -5.27 -39.57 4.00
CA ASP A 62 -4.05 -38.90 3.54
C ASP A 62 -4.39 -37.80 2.51
N ASP A 63 -5.32 -38.06 1.59
CA ASP A 63 -5.83 -37.07 0.64
C ASP A 63 -6.51 -35.89 1.33
N LEU A 64 -7.31 -36.15 2.38
CA LEU A 64 -7.98 -35.11 3.15
C LEU A 64 -6.98 -34.25 3.94
N ALA A 65 -5.98 -34.88 4.57
CA ALA A 65 -4.93 -34.16 5.29
C ALA A 65 -4.11 -33.26 4.35
N LEU A 66 -3.81 -33.72 3.13
CA LEU A 66 -3.11 -32.92 2.13
C LEU A 66 -3.93 -31.71 1.67
N ILE A 67 -5.24 -31.90 1.42
CA ILE A 67 -6.14 -30.81 1.05
C ILE A 67 -6.21 -29.76 2.16
N ASP A 68 -6.30 -30.17 3.42
CA ASP A 68 -6.37 -29.25 4.56
C ASP A 68 -5.03 -28.52 4.78
N GLN A 69 -3.89 -29.18 4.57
CA GLN A 69 -2.58 -28.52 4.57
C GLN A 69 -2.48 -27.46 3.46
N GLN A 70 -2.95 -27.79 2.25
CA GLN A 70 -2.91 -26.85 1.13
C GLN A 70 -3.82 -25.63 1.40
N ARG A 71 -5.02 -25.86 1.93
CA ARG A 71 -5.95 -24.78 2.31
C ARG A 71 -5.39 -23.90 3.41
N LEU A 72 -4.70 -24.49 4.39
CA LEU A 72 -4.04 -23.73 5.45
C LEU A 72 -2.88 -22.90 4.88
N ALA A 73 -2.07 -23.47 3.98
CA ALA A 73 -1.00 -22.77 3.31
C ALA A 73 -1.53 -21.58 2.47
N ASP A 74 -2.62 -21.79 1.73
CA ASP A 74 -3.27 -20.75 0.95
C ASP A 74 -3.89 -19.65 1.84
N ALA A 75 -4.45 -20.02 3.00
CA ALA A 75 -4.98 -19.07 3.97
C ALA A 75 -3.90 -18.24 4.69
N LEU A 76 -2.73 -18.83 4.94
CA LEU A 76 -1.58 -18.18 5.59
C LEU A 76 -0.68 -17.42 4.63
N ARG A 77 -0.82 -17.66 3.32
CA ARG A 77 -0.08 -16.93 2.29
C ARG A 77 -0.46 -15.44 2.35
N SER A 78 0.55 -14.57 2.40
CA SER A 78 0.33 -13.13 2.23
C SER A 78 -0.08 -12.82 0.78
N PRO A 79 -1.09 -11.95 0.54
CA PRO A 79 -1.30 -11.39 -0.79
C PRO A 79 -0.06 -10.63 -1.26
N SER A 80 0.17 -10.58 -2.55
CA SER A 80 1.18 -9.72 -3.17
C SER A 80 0.82 -8.24 -3.00
N LEU A 81 1.80 -7.35 -3.19
CA LEU A 81 1.55 -5.90 -3.12
C LEU A 81 0.52 -5.44 -4.17
N THR A 82 0.52 -6.04 -5.35
CA THR A 82 -0.45 -5.75 -6.41
C THR A 82 -1.85 -6.19 -6.01
N GLU A 83 -2.01 -7.38 -5.42
CA GLU A 83 -3.30 -7.84 -4.90
C GLU A 83 -3.80 -6.92 -3.77
N ILE A 84 -2.90 -6.45 -2.88
CA ILE A 84 -3.27 -5.48 -1.84
C ILE A 84 -3.73 -4.16 -2.46
N GLN A 85 -3.06 -3.66 -3.49
CA GLN A 85 -3.48 -2.46 -4.22
C GLN A 85 -4.85 -2.63 -4.89
N GLN A 86 -5.21 -3.86 -5.27
CA GLN A 86 -6.50 -4.21 -5.86
C GLN A 86 -7.60 -4.52 -4.83
N GLY A 87 -7.29 -4.45 -3.53
CA GLY A 87 -8.28 -4.61 -2.45
C GLY A 87 -8.06 -5.82 -1.55
N ALA A 88 -7.05 -6.66 -1.80
CA ALA A 88 -6.71 -7.72 -0.86
C ALA A 88 -6.24 -7.12 0.48
N LEU A 89 -6.47 -7.85 1.56
CA LEU A 89 -6.13 -7.43 2.91
C LEU A 89 -4.98 -8.28 3.44
N LEU A 90 -3.93 -7.61 3.89
CA LEU A 90 -2.81 -8.21 4.60
C LEU A 90 -3.02 -8.07 6.12
N ARG A 91 -2.95 -9.17 6.85
CA ARG A 91 -3.33 -9.27 8.29
C ARG A 91 -2.43 -10.19 9.08
N VAL A 92 -2.54 -10.11 10.41
CA VAL A 92 -1.79 -10.94 11.36
C VAL A 92 -1.89 -12.43 11.02
N GLY A 93 -0.78 -13.15 11.21
CA GLY A 93 -0.64 -14.57 10.90
C GLY A 93 -0.22 -14.86 9.46
N GLN A 94 -0.36 -13.90 8.54
CA GLN A 94 0.15 -14.07 7.18
C GLN A 94 1.67 -13.91 7.11
N GLN A 95 2.28 -14.58 6.13
CA GLN A 95 3.71 -14.47 5.89
C GLN A 95 4.06 -14.39 4.40
N GLY A 96 5.16 -13.69 4.12
CA GLY A 96 5.77 -13.62 2.79
C GLY A 96 6.34 -12.25 2.42
N PRO A 97 6.71 -12.07 1.13
CA PRO A 97 7.42 -10.88 0.67
C PRO A 97 6.68 -9.57 0.92
N ALA A 98 5.35 -9.56 0.81
CA ALA A 98 4.55 -8.36 1.06
C ALA A 98 4.61 -7.89 2.53
N VAL A 99 4.68 -8.84 3.47
CA VAL A 99 4.88 -8.53 4.90
C VAL A 99 6.22 -7.85 5.11
N LYS A 100 7.29 -8.41 4.52
CA LYS A 100 8.63 -7.86 4.62
C LYS A 100 8.70 -6.44 4.07
N GLU A 101 8.02 -6.17 2.95
CA GLU A 101 7.95 -4.82 2.38
C GLU A 101 7.22 -3.84 3.31
N VAL A 102 6.04 -4.21 3.82
CA VAL A 102 5.30 -3.38 4.78
C VAL A 102 6.13 -3.07 6.02
N LYS A 103 6.82 -4.09 6.58
CA LYS A 103 7.72 -3.90 7.72
C LYS A 103 8.91 -3.02 7.35
N THR A 104 9.44 -3.11 6.14
CA THR A 104 10.49 -2.21 5.66
C THR A 104 10.01 -0.76 5.63
N LEU A 105 8.78 -0.50 5.16
CA LEU A 105 8.18 0.84 5.17
C LEU A 105 8.00 1.37 6.61
N LEU A 106 7.47 0.54 7.52
CA LEU A 106 7.35 0.89 8.94
C LEU A 106 8.73 1.18 9.58
N LYS A 107 9.74 0.34 9.28
CA LYS A 107 11.10 0.55 9.78
C LYS A 107 11.66 1.89 9.31
N ARG A 108 11.47 2.25 8.04
CA ARG A 108 11.85 3.54 7.47
C ARG A 108 11.15 4.72 8.15
N LEU A 109 9.95 4.50 8.67
CA LEU A 109 9.17 5.47 9.43
C LEU A 109 9.53 5.55 10.92
N GLY A 110 10.56 4.81 11.36
CA GLY A 110 11.05 4.82 12.74
C GLY A 110 10.35 3.83 13.68
N TYR A 111 9.47 2.97 13.17
CA TYR A 111 8.86 1.93 14.00
C TYR A 111 9.87 0.79 14.26
N PRO A 112 9.95 0.28 15.50
CA PRO A 112 10.95 -0.72 15.89
C PRO A 112 10.57 -2.15 15.46
N VAL A 113 10.25 -2.35 14.18
CA VAL A 113 9.93 -3.68 13.63
C VAL A 113 11.17 -4.52 13.34
N LEU A 114 11.00 -5.84 13.40
CA LEU A 114 11.95 -6.87 12.94
C LEU A 114 11.67 -7.25 11.48
N LEU A 115 12.68 -7.23 10.60
CA LEU A 115 12.50 -7.47 9.15
C LEU A 115 12.44 -8.97 8.78
N ASN A 116 11.62 -9.74 9.48
CA ASN A 116 11.24 -11.09 9.08
C ASN A 116 9.99 -11.05 8.19
N GLU A 117 9.61 -12.20 7.62
CA GLU A 117 8.45 -12.29 6.72
C GLU A 117 7.13 -12.56 7.44
N HIS A 118 7.10 -12.51 8.78
CA HIS A 118 5.91 -12.84 9.56
C HIS A 118 5.16 -11.60 10.03
N PHE A 119 3.85 -11.60 9.78
CA PHE A 119 2.96 -10.57 10.29
C PHE A 119 2.53 -10.94 11.71
N ASP A 120 3.37 -10.56 12.67
CA ASP A 120 3.14 -10.77 14.10
C ASP A 120 2.23 -9.70 14.73
N ARG A 121 1.87 -9.90 16.01
CA ARG A 121 1.02 -8.97 16.76
C ARG A 121 1.68 -7.61 16.98
N GLU A 122 3.00 -7.56 17.02
CA GLU A 122 3.74 -6.31 17.18
C GLU A 122 3.63 -5.45 15.91
N THR A 123 3.80 -6.08 14.75
CA THR A 123 3.59 -5.49 13.43
C THR A 123 2.17 -4.94 13.31
N LEU A 124 1.18 -5.69 13.77
CA LEU A 124 -0.23 -5.26 13.80
C LEU A 124 -0.39 -3.98 14.61
N ASN A 125 0.25 -3.90 15.80
CA ASN A 125 0.18 -2.71 16.64
C ASN A 125 0.82 -1.49 15.97
N PHE A 126 1.98 -1.65 15.32
CA PHE A 126 2.65 -0.53 14.64
C PHE A 126 1.86 -0.03 13.43
N ILE A 127 1.23 -0.93 12.67
CA ILE A 127 0.33 -0.56 11.57
C ILE A 127 -0.87 0.20 12.11
N GLY A 128 -1.48 -0.28 13.19
CA GLY A 128 -2.59 0.39 13.85
C GLY A 128 -2.23 1.80 14.33
N GLN A 129 -1.08 1.95 15.00
CA GLN A 129 -0.55 3.27 15.41
C GLN A 129 -0.30 4.20 14.22
N PHE A 130 0.26 3.68 13.13
CA PHE A 130 0.44 4.43 11.90
C PHE A 130 -0.89 4.89 11.31
N GLN A 131 -1.89 4.00 11.24
CA GLN A 131 -3.22 4.31 10.73
C GLN A 131 -3.91 5.39 11.56
N GLU A 132 -3.83 5.31 12.89
CA GLU A 132 -4.38 6.33 13.79
C GLU A 132 -3.68 7.69 13.59
N LYS A 133 -2.34 7.70 13.59
CA LYS A 133 -1.53 8.91 13.39
C LYS A 133 -1.88 9.62 12.07
N HIS A 134 -2.24 8.86 11.05
CA HIS A 134 -2.60 9.37 9.73
C HIS A 134 -4.10 9.43 9.46
N GLN A 135 -4.93 9.24 10.49
CA GLN A 135 -6.40 9.35 10.43
C GLN A 135 -7.04 8.44 9.37
N LEU A 136 -6.42 7.31 9.06
CA LEU A 136 -6.94 6.33 8.10
C LEU A 136 -8.03 5.47 8.74
N VAL A 137 -7.81 5.10 10.00
CA VAL A 137 -8.62 4.14 10.73
C VAL A 137 -8.66 4.55 12.20
N GLN A 138 -9.81 4.42 12.85
CA GLN A 138 -9.93 4.67 14.29
C GLN A 138 -9.38 3.50 15.10
N ALA A 139 -8.87 3.79 16.30
CA ALA A 139 -8.45 2.77 17.26
C ALA A 139 -9.56 1.72 17.46
N GLN A 140 -9.17 0.45 17.55
CA GLN A 140 -10.06 -0.70 17.80
C GLN A 140 -11.14 -0.97 16.72
N SER A 141 -11.12 -0.28 15.58
CA SER A 141 -12.01 -0.66 14.47
C SER A 141 -11.61 -2.02 13.88
N HIS A 142 -12.52 -2.65 13.12
CA HIS A 142 -12.26 -3.93 12.45
C HIS A 142 -11.03 -3.89 11.51
N TYR A 143 -10.72 -2.73 10.91
CA TYR A 143 -9.61 -2.58 9.98
C TYR A 143 -8.31 -2.12 10.66
N TRP A 144 -8.32 -1.95 11.98
CA TRP A 144 -7.17 -1.50 12.74
C TRP A 144 -6.05 -2.56 12.70
N GLY A 145 -4.86 -2.13 12.27
CA GLY A 145 -3.71 -3.01 12.10
C GLY A 145 -3.79 -3.94 10.88
N ILE A 146 -4.80 -3.79 10.00
CA ILE A 146 -4.93 -4.52 8.74
C ILE A 146 -4.47 -3.61 7.58
N VAL A 147 -3.61 -4.12 6.70
CA VAL A 147 -3.12 -3.35 5.54
C VAL A 147 -3.99 -3.63 4.33
N GLY A 148 -4.83 -2.66 3.98
CA GLY A 148 -5.49 -2.57 2.68
C GLY A 148 -4.84 -1.53 1.75
N PRO A 149 -5.46 -1.23 0.59
CA PRO A 149 -4.92 -0.31 -0.41
C PRO A 149 -4.50 1.06 0.16
N GLU A 150 -5.38 1.69 0.95
CA GLU A 150 -5.15 3.04 1.50
C GLU A 150 -3.99 3.07 2.52
N THR A 151 -3.90 2.03 3.35
CA THR A 151 -2.82 1.92 4.33
C THR A 151 -1.48 1.69 3.62
N LEU A 152 -1.45 0.83 2.61
CA LEU A 152 -0.24 0.56 1.83
C LEU A 152 0.22 1.82 1.07
N ASP A 153 -0.70 2.53 0.42
CA ASP A 153 -0.40 3.78 -0.28
C ASP A 153 0.15 4.85 0.68
N LYS A 154 -0.50 5.03 1.84
CA LYS A 154 -0.03 5.99 2.83
C LYS A 154 1.34 5.61 3.39
N LEU A 155 1.58 4.33 3.70
CA LEU A 155 2.89 3.86 4.16
C LEU A 155 3.98 4.19 3.15
N LYS A 156 3.75 3.89 1.86
CA LYS A 156 4.70 4.20 0.78
C LYS A 156 4.97 5.70 0.67
N LYS A 157 3.91 6.52 0.67
CA LYS A 157 4.03 7.98 0.60
C LYS A 157 4.77 8.57 1.79
N THR A 158 4.38 8.21 3.01
CA THR A 158 5.03 8.73 4.23
C THR A 158 6.47 8.24 4.34
N ALA A 159 6.75 6.97 4.02
CA ALA A 159 8.12 6.44 4.08
C ALA A 159 9.03 7.11 3.04
N SER A 160 8.50 7.44 1.85
CA SER A 160 9.24 8.21 0.84
C SER A 160 9.55 9.63 1.31
N LEU A 161 8.59 10.29 2.00
CA LEU A 161 8.85 11.59 2.65
C LEU A 161 9.83 11.48 3.82
N GLY A 162 9.86 10.36 4.55
CA GLY A 162 10.84 10.10 5.61
C GLY A 162 12.27 9.93 5.09
N LEU A 163 12.43 9.52 3.83
CA LEU A 163 13.73 9.43 3.15
C LEU A 163 14.13 10.72 2.43
N TYR A 164 13.25 11.74 2.41
CA TYR A 164 13.52 12.98 1.69
C TYR A 164 14.82 13.62 2.18
N ASN A 165 15.77 13.78 1.26
CA ASN A 165 17.04 14.44 1.55
C ASN A 165 16.85 15.96 1.41
N ALA A 166 16.46 16.60 2.53
CA ALA A 166 16.23 18.04 2.57
C ALA A 166 17.46 18.86 2.17
N ARG A 167 18.66 18.39 2.52
CA ARG A 167 19.92 19.06 2.18
C ARG A 167 20.15 19.06 0.68
N MET A 168 19.97 17.91 0.02
CA MET A 168 20.04 17.79 -1.43
C MET A 168 18.94 18.62 -2.11
N GLY A 169 17.72 18.59 -1.58
CA GLY A 169 16.61 19.38 -2.11
C GLY A 169 16.90 20.89 -2.11
N VAL A 170 17.42 21.43 -1.01
CA VAL A 170 17.87 22.83 -0.92
C VAL A 170 19.04 23.12 -1.87
N ALA A 171 20.00 22.19 -2.01
CA ALA A 171 21.12 22.37 -2.91
C ALA A 171 20.67 22.45 -4.39
N LEU A 172 19.72 21.60 -4.81
CA LEU A 172 19.10 21.65 -6.14
C LEU A 172 18.44 23.00 -6.40
N VAL A 173 17.65 23.50 -5.44
CA VAL A 173 16.96 24.80 -5.56
C VAL A 173 17.97 25.95 -5.64
N ASN A 174 19.00 25.94 -4.79
CA ASN A 174 20.02 26.98 -4.78
C ASN A 174 20.79 27.05 -6.09
N TYR A 175 21.22 25.90 -6.62
CA TYR A 175 21.86 25.83 -7.93
C TYR A 175 20.93 26.34 -9.02
N SER A 176 19.69 25.87 -9.04
CA SER A 176 18.74 26.23 -10.09
C SER A 176 18.47 27.74 -10.09
N ARG A 177 18.19 28.34 -8.92
CA ARG A 177 17.94 29.78 -8.77
C ARG A 177 19.11 30.64 -9.24
N SER A 178 20.36 30.22 -8.99
CA SER A 178 21.55 30.98 -9.41
C SER A 178 21.87 30.87 -10.90
N HIS A 179 21.25 29.92 -11.61
CA HIS A 179 21.50 29.67 -13.03
C HIS A 179 20.27 29.95 -13.92
N VAL A 180 19.15 30.43 -13.38
CA VAL A 180 18.00 30.81 -14.20
C VAL A 180 18.37 31.95 -15.13
N ILE A 181 18.14 31.76 -16.44
CA ILE A 181 18.42 32.77 -17.48
C ILE A 181 17.15 33.39 -18.08
N GLY A 182 15.95 32.89 -17.74
CA GLY A 182 14.68 33.45 -18.19
C GLY A 182 14.32 33.15 -19.65
N THR A 183 14.95 32.14 -20.26
CA THR A 183 14.62 31.70 -21.63
C THR A 183 13.59 30.59 -21.60
N GLU A 184 12.83 30.42 -22.68
CA GLU A 184 11.99 29.24 -22.90
C GLU A 184 12.72 28.25 -23.84
N ARG A 185 12.71 26.95 -23.52
CA ARG A 185 13.10 25.73 -24.32
C ARG A 185 14.33 24.97 -23.83
N TYR A 186 14.93 25.34 -22.71
CA TYR A 186 16.12 24.66 -22.17
C TYR A 186 15.87 23.93 -20.85
N CYS A 187 14.61 23.80 -20.43
CA CYS A 187 14.22 23.18 -19.15
C CYS A 187 14.95 21.87 -18.83
N TYR A 188 15.10 20.95 -19.79
CA TYR A 188 15.86 19.70 -19.58
C TYR A 188 17.31 19.95 -19.17
N ARG A 189 18.02 20.81 -19.91
CA ARG A 189 19.43 21.09 -19.65
C ARG A 189 19.61 21.72 -18.27
N PHE A 190 18.80 22.72 -17.93
CA PHE A 190 18.92 23.41 -16.64
C PHE A 190 18.66 22.48 -15.45
N VAL A 191 17.63 21.63 -15.55
CA VAL A 191 17.35 20.65 -14.49
C VAL A 191 18.43 19.58 -14.44
N ALA A 192 18.97 19.13 -15.59
CA ALA A 192 20.06 18.18 -15.64
C ALA A 192 21.34 18.73 -15.00
N ASP A 193 21.73 19.96 -15.36
CA ASP A 193 22.89 20.64 -14.79
C ASP A 193 22.74 20.79 -13.26
N ALA A 194 21.55 21.15 -12.78
CA ALA A 194 21.26 21.22 -11.35
C ALA A 194 21.41 19.87 -10.65
N ILE A 195 20.87 18.80 -11.23
CA ILE A 195 20.99 17.45 -10.68
C ILE A 195 22.45 16.98 -10.68
N HIS A 196 23.20 17.22 -11.74
CA HIS A 196 24.63 16.84 -11.85
C HIS A 196 25.53 17.69 -10.95
N SER A 197 25.06 18.83 -10.45
CA SER A 197 25.81 19.62 -9.46
C SER A 197 25.82 19.00 -8.06
N VAL A 198 24.87 18.10 -7.77
CA VAL A 198 24.69 17.47 -6.44
C VAL A 198 24.74 15.94 -6.48
N THR A 199 24.83 15.35 -7.67
CA THR A 199 24.96 13.90 -7.89
C THR A 199 26.00 13.62 -8.97
N GLU A 200 26.45 12.37 -9.08
CA GLU A 200 27.21 11.94 -10.24
C GLU A 200 26.35 12.05 -11.52
N PRO A 201 26.90 12.48 -12.67
CA PRO A 201 26.12 12.62 -13.90
C PRO A 201 25.49 11.30 -14.36
N PHE A 202 24.16 11.30 -14.59
CA PHE A 202 23.41 10.11 -15.04
C PHE A 202 22.22 10.41 -15.96
N LEU A 203 21.87 11.68 -16.14
CA LEU A 203 20.78 12.08 -17.03
C LEU A 203 21.34 12.23 -18.44
N GLU A 204 20.83 11.42 -19.37
CA GLU A 204 21.24 11.46 -20.77
C GLU A 204 20.05 11.81 -21.68
N GLY A 205 20.29 12.61 -22.73
CA GLY A 205 19.28 13.01 -23.70
C GLY A 205 19.12 14.52 -23.83
N TYR A 206 18.00 14.92 -24.45
CA TYR A 206 17.76 16.31 -24.85
C TYR A 206 16.32 16.79 -24.59
N HIS A 207 15.46 15.92 -24.04
CA HIS A 207 14.04 16.20 -23.88
C HIS A 207 13.58 15.88 -22.46
N ALA A 208 12.76 16.78 -21.89
CA ALA A 208 12.26 16.69 -20.52
C ALA A 208 11.66 15.32 -20.18
N TYR A 209 10.78 14.80 -21.04
CA TYR A 209 10.11 13.51 -20.80
C TYR A 209 11.08 12.33 -20.61
N MET A 210 12.30 12.40 -21.17
CA MET A 210 13.29 11.33 -21.07
C MET A 210 13.87 11.21 -19.67
N ALA A 211 13.90 12.31 -18.90
CA ALA A 211 14.49 12.32 -17.56
C ALA A 211 13.78 11.36 -16.59
N ALA A 212 12.47 11.12 -16.79
CA ALA A 212 11.68 10.32 -15.87
C ALA A 212 12.20 8.88 -15.71
N ASP A 213 12.67 8.26 -16.80
CA ASP A 213 13.17 6.88 -16.75
C ASP A 213 14.56 6.79 -16.12
N TYR A 214 15.39 7.83 -16.26
CA TYR A 214 16.66 7.92 -15.55
C TYR A 214 16.46 8.16 -14.06
N LEU A 215 15.56 9.09 -13.69
CA LEU A 215 15.23 9.39 -12.30
C LEU A 215 14.66 8.16 -11.60
N ALA A 216 13.77 7.40 -12.25
CA ALA A 216 13.19 6.19 -11.69
C ALA A 216 14.20 5.07 -11.40
N LYS A 217 15.35 5.07 -12.07
CA LYS A 217 16.43 4.08 -11.89
C LYS A 217 17.53 4.56 -10.94
N ASN A 218 17.56 5.84 -10.61
CA ASN A 218 18.64 6.43 -9.83
C ASN A 218 18.34 6.33 -8.32
N ARG A 219 19.28 5.78 -7.55
CA ARG A 219 19.16 5.59 -6.10
C ARG A 219 19.01 6.88 -5.27
N HIS A 220 19.33 8.04 -5.83
CA HIS A 220 19.16 9.34 -5.18
C HIS A 220 17.75 9.90 -5.34
N PHE A 221 16.89 9.25 -6.13
CA PHE A 221 15.53 9.72 -6.41
C PHE A 221 14.51 8.61 -6.20
N GLN A 222 13.38 8.97 -5.59
CA GLN A 222 12.24 8.08 -5.39
C GLN A 222 11.02 8.67 -6.09
N GLU A 223 10.42 7.92 -7.01
CA GLU A 223 9.16 8.31 -7.62
C GLU A 223 8.02 8.26 -6.60
N ILE A 224 7.19 9.31 -6.59
CA ILE A 224 5.98 9.44 -5.78
C ILE A 224 4.79 9.80 -6.68
N PHE A 225 3.58 9.57 -6.17
CA PHE A 225 2.33 9.77 -6.92
C PHE A 225 1.41 10.75 -6.18
N PRO A 226 1.78 12.05 -6.08
CA PRO A 226 0.89 13.07 -5.56
C PRO A 226 -0.30 13.27 -6.52
N SER A 227 -1.42 13.77 -6.01
CA SER A 227 -2.48 14.28 -6.89
C SER A 227 -2.11 15.66 -7.43
N LEU A 228 -2.81 16.11 -8.47
CA LEU A 228 -2.50 17.33 -9.20
C LEU A 228 -2.51 18.58 -8.31
N ASP A 229 -3.49 18.70 -7.44
CA ASP A 229 -3.65 19.77 -6.44
C ASP A 229 -2.57 19.76 -5.34
N HIS A 230 -1.76 18.69 -5.25
CA HIS A 230 -0.63 18.60 -4.33
C HIS A 230 0.70 19.01 -4.97
N LEU A 231 0.76 19.26 -6.29
CA LEU A 231 2.02 19.67 -6.93
C LEU A 231 2.55 20.99 -6.36
N GLU A 232 1.67 21.96 -6.06
CA GLU A 232 2.05 23.24 -5.43
C GLU A 232 2.62 23.08 -4.00
N LYS A 233 2.43 21.91 -3.38
CA LYS A 233 2.88 21.62 -2.01
C LYS A 233 4.13 20.73 -1.99
N LEU A 234 4.74 20.47 -3.15
CA LEU A 234 5.95 19.66 -3.23
C LEU A 234 7.10 20.31 -2.45
N PRO A 235 7.91 19.52 -1.73
CA PRO A 235 9.07 20.04 -1.03
C PRO A 235 10.13 20.54 -2.02
N ALA A 236 11.03 21.39 -1.53
CA ALA A 236 12.18 21.88 -2.28
C ALA A 236 12.97 20.73 -2.94
N GLY A 237 13.35 20.89 -4.20
CA GLY A 237 14.14 19.89 -4.91
C GLY A 237 13.35 18.71 -5.48
N ALA A 238 12.04 18.60 -5.22
CA ALA A 238 11.21 17.62 -5.91
C ALA A 238 11.22 17.89 -7.41
N ILE A 239 11.40 16.85 -8.23
CA ILE A 239 11.48 16.97 -9.69
C ILE A 239 10.14 16.57 -10.28
N VAL A 240 9.54 17.46 -11.08
CA VAL A 240 8.31 17.17 -11.82
C VAL A 240 8.67 17.00 -13.29
N VAL A 241 8.33 15.84 -13.87
CA VAL A 241 8.54 15.54 -15.29
C VAL A 241 7.21 15.36 -15.98
N TRP A 242 6.87 16.28 -16.88
CA TRP A 242 5.73 16.19 -17.78
C TRP A 242 6.11 15.44 -19.05
N GLY A 243 5.24 14.52 -19.45
CA GLY A 243 5.31 13.86 -20.74
C GLY A 243 5.12 14.82 -21.92
N LYS A 244 5.18 14.29 -23.13
CA LYS A 244 5.07 15.11 -24.36
C LYS A 244 3.72 15.81 -24.46
N GLY A 245 2.61 15.08 -24.32
CA GLY A 245 1.31 15.56 -24.77
C GLY A 245 1.40 16.01 -26.23
N HIS A 246 1.13 17.29 -26.51
CA HIS A 246 1.36 17.90 -27.83
C HIS A 246 2.71 18.64 -27.98
N SER A 247 3.53 18.70 -26.93
CA SER A 247 4.89 19.27 -26.98
C SER A 247 5.89 18.26 -27.55
N ARG A 248 6.90 18.76 -28.28
CA ARG A 248 8.01 17.94 -28.76
C ARG A 248 8.86 17.36 -27.63
N SER A 249 9.02 18.11 -26.53
CA SER A 249 10.00 17.82 -25.48
C SER A 249 9.39 17.45 -24.12
N GLY A 250 8.09 17.71 -23.89
CA GLY A 250 7.53 17.74 -22.54
C GLY A 250 8.04 18.94 -21.74
N HIS A 251 7.98 18.86 -20.40
CA HIS A 251 8.51 19.88 -19.49
C HIS A 251 9.11 19.22 -18.25
N ILE A 252 10.17 19.79 -17.68
CA ILE A 252 10.77 19.32 -16.45
C ILE A 252 11.14 20.51 -15.58
N SER A 253 10.92 20.37 -14.28
CA SER A 253 11.20 21.43 -13.32
C SER A 253 11.55 20.89 -11.93
N ILE A 254 12.17 21.75 -11.13
CA ILE A 254 12.47 21.53 -9.71
C ILE A 254 11.51 22.38 -8.89
N ALA A 255 10.72 21.78 -8.01
CA ALA A 255 9.88 22.51 -7.07
C ALA A 255 10.75 23.29 -6.07
N ASP A 256 10.41 24.54 -5.78
CA ASP A 256 11.17 25.35 -4.84
C ASP A 256 10.76 25.17 -3.38
N GLY A 257 9.66 24.47 -3.13
CA GLY A 257 9.08 24.27 -1.80
C GLY A 257 8.12 25.37 -1.36
N GLN A 258 7.83 26.35 -2.22
CA GLN A 258 6.94 27.49 -1.96
C GLN A 258 5.84 27.61 -3.03
N GLY A 259 5.56 26.52 -3.75
CA GLY A 259 4.55 26.48 -4.82
C GLY A 259 5.02 27.02 -6.16
N ASN A 260 6.33 27.26 -6.33
CA ASN A 260 6.90 27.56 -7.64
C ASN A 260 7.70 26.38 -8.18
N GLU A 261 7.81 26.35 -9.50
CA GLU A 261 8.72 25.49 -10.22
C GLU A 261 9.90 26.31 -10.79
N ILE A 262 11.08 25.67 -10.81
CA ILE A 262 12.31 26.24 -11.34
C ILE A 262 12.80 25.35 -12.48
N SER A 263 13.03 25.95 -13.64
CA SER A 263 13.61 25.29 -14.81
C SER A 263 14.56 26.26 -15.50
N ASP A 264 14.30 26.62 -16.75
CA ASP A 264 14.93 27.73 -17.46
C ASP A 264 14.37 29.10 -17.03
N HIS A 265 13.26 29.12 -16.29
CA HIS A 265 12.64 30.25 -15.59
C HIS A 265 12.03 29.80 -14.25
N ILE A 266 11.63 30.78 -13.41
CA ILE A 266 10.88 30.55 -12.16
C ILE A 266 9.43 30.99 -12.40
N ARG A 267 8.46 30.13 -12.07
CA ARG A 267 7.03 30.46 -12.16
C ARG A 267 6.21 29.63 -11.18
N PRO A 268 4.93 29.97 -10.92
CA PRO A 268 4.04 29.09 -10.16
C PRO A 268 4.04 27.67 -10.72
N GLN A 269 3.95 26.68 -9.83
CA GLN A 269 4.02 25.27 -10.17
C GLN A 269 2.98 24.92 -11.24
N MET A 270 3.42 24.30 -12.33
CA MET A 270 2.48 23.86 -13.36
C MET A 270 1.54 22.80 -12.81
N LEU A 271 0.24 23.02 -13.01
CA LEU A 271 -0.83 22.06 -12.72
C LEU A 271 -1.41 21.40 -13.98
N SER A 272 -0.96 21.80 -15.17
CA SER A 272 -1.34 21.14 -16.42
C SER A 272 -0.28 21.41 -17.47
N HIS A 273 -0.11 20.51 -18.43
CA HIS A 273 0.80 20.67 -19.56
C HIS A 273 0.09 20.39 -20.89
N TYR A 274 0.60 20.98 -21.97
CA TYR A 274 -0.04 21.00 -23.30
C TYR A 274 -0.49 19.62 -23.76
N GLY A 275 -1.74 19.52 -24.23
CA GLY A 275 -2.31 18.27 -24.73
C GLY A 275 -2.61 17.23 -23.65
N GLY A 276 -2.79 17.63 -22.39
CA GLY A 276 -3.14 16.72 -21.31
C GLY A 276 -2.02 15.74 -20.96
N ALA A 277 -0.76 16.17 -21.09
CA ALA A 277 0.38 15.31 -20.81
C ALA A 277 0.32 14.77 -19.37
N SER A 278 0.66 13.49 -19.19
CA SER A 278 0.88 12.90 -17.87
C SER A 278 2.11 13.51 -17.20
N TYR A 279 2.20 13.38 -15.88
CA TYR A 279 3.37 13.80 -15.10
C TYR A 279 3.85 12.67 -14.19
N ARG A 280 5.12 12.77 -13.80
CA ARG A 280 5.79 11.93 -12.81
C ARG A 280 6.55 12.83 -11.85
N VAL A 281 6.62 12.45 -10.58
CA VAL A 281 7.26 13.26 -9.53
C VAL A 281 8.31 12.44 -8.80
N PHE A 282 9.48 13.02 -8.60
CA PHE A 282 10.61 12.36 -7.95
C PHE A 282 11.12 13.19 -6.79
N LEU A 283 11.22 12.59 -5.60
CA LEU A 283 11.83 13.23 -4.44
C LEU A 283 13.33 12.89 -4.38
N PRO A 284 14.21 13.84 -4.07
CA PRO A 284 15.57 13.52 -3.68
C PRO A 284 15.54 12.76 -2.34
N VAL A 285 16.25 11.65 -2.26
CA VAL A 285 16.26 10.76 -1.09
C VAL A 285 17.66 10.45 -0.61
N GLU A 286 17.80 10.15 0.69
CA GLU A 286 19.04 9.65 1.25
C GLU A 286 19.37 8.28 0.64
N THR A 287 20.57 8.13 0.09
CA THR A 287 21.03 6.82 -0.39
C THR A 287 21.17 5.90 0.81
N GLN A 288 20.42 4.79 0.80
CA GLN A 288 20.65 3.75 1.79
C GLN A 288 22.04 3.16 1.51
N ASN A 289 22.98 3.38 2.43
CA ASN A 289 24.17 2.54 2.50
C ASN A 289 23.65 1.13 2.72
N THR A 290 23.70 0.30 1.68
CA THR A 290 23.65 -1.15 1.84
C THR A 290 24.84 -1.53 2.71
N LEU A 291 24.58 -1.68 4.01
CA LEU A 291 25.43 -2.43 4.93
C LEU A 291 25.21 -3.92 4.71
#